data_AF-A0AAE0YFJ2-F1
#
_entry.id   AF-A0AAE0YFJ2-F1
#
_cell.length_a   1.000
_cell.length_b   1.000
_cell.length_c   1.000
_cell.angle_alpha   90.00
_cell.angle_beta   90.00
_cell.angle_gamma   90.00
#
_symmetry.space_group_name_H-M   'P 1'
#
loop_
_entity.id
_entity.type
_entity.pdbx_description
1 polymer ?
#
loop_
_entity_poly.entity_id
_entity_poly.type
_entity_poly.pdbx_seq_one_letter_code
_entity_poly.pdbx_strand_id
1 'polypeptide(L)'
;MIWEAIQRAKSEKLNLDIIWLDLANGYGSVLHQMIQLALRMYHVPEDIQVMQDDYFSGFRMRFSTNSYTTDWINLEIKIAMGCTITPILFVIAMEVILKAAENSAGPANLGGGYYMPPLKAFMDDTTKICSKEDETRRMLERPDILMAWCRMKFKPKKSPSLSSVRGSGPKHLLQSFFSEAAQSVILIIIIIIIIIIVIILIIIIIIIIIIIIIIIIIIIIIIIIIIIIIIIIIIIIIIIIIIIIRRRRRRRRRRRRRRRRRRRRRRRRRRRRRRRRRRRRRRRRRRRRRRRRRRRRRRRRRRRRRRRRRRRRRRRRSRRRRKILNCFGKRFTL
;
A
#
# COMPACT_ATOMS: atom_id res chain seq x y z
N MET A 1 7.95 -22.33 53.66
CA MET A 1 8.96 -21.83 54.62
C MET A 1 8.45 -20.75 55.60
N ILE A 2 8.28 -19.47 55.23
CA ILE A 2 7.84 -18.43 56.19
C ILE A 2 6.40 -18.68 56.68
N TRP A 3 5.52 -19.10 55.78
CA TRP A 3 4.14 -19.47 56.10
C TRP A 3 4.04 -20.64 57.09
N GLU A 4 4.92 -21.65 56.97
CA GLU A 4 4.96 -22.79 57.89
C GLU A 4 5.45 -22.37 59.28
N ALA A 5 6.40 -21.43 59.36
CA ALA A 5 6.84 -20.86 60.63
C ALA A 5 5.70 -20.10 61.34
N ILE A 6 4.90 -19.33 60.58
CA ILE A 6 3.71 -18.64 61.10
C ILE A 6 2.67 -19.65 61.58
N GLN A 7 2.38 -20.70 60.80
CA GLN A 7 1.41 -21.73 61.17
C GLN A 7 1.83 -22.52 62.42
N ARG A 8 3.13 -22.84 62.55
CA ARG A 8 3.66 -23.54 63.72
C ARG A 8 3.70 -22.68 64.97
N ALA A 9 4.13 -21.42 64.86
CA ALA A 9 4.07 -20.51 66.00
C ALA A 9 2.63 -20.34 66.51
N LYS A 10 1.65 -20.39 65.61
CA LYS A 10 0.22 -20.38 65.95
C LYS A 10 -0.25 -21.67 66.63
N SER A 11 0.20 -22.86 66.17
CA SER A 11 -0.17 -24.13 66.79
C SER A 11 0.47 -24.32 68.18
N GLU A 12 1.73 -23.93 68.32
CA GLU A 12 2.53 -24.07 69.54
C GLU A 12 2.37 -22.89 70.53
N LYS A 13 1.59 -21.86 70.17
CA LYS A 13 1.39 -20.62 70.94
C LYS A 13 2.71 -19.94 71.32
N LEU A 14 3.65 -19.88 70.38
CA LEU A 14 4.94 -19.24 70.55
C LEU A 14 4.87 -17.77 70.14
N ASN A 15 5.71 -16.95 70.75
CA ASN A 15 5.92 -15.58 70.31
C ASN A 15 6.70 -15.60 69.00
N LEU A 16 6.24 -14.85 68.00
CA LEU A 16 6.88 -14.75 66.70
C LEU A 16 6.74 -13.34 66.15
N ASP A 17 7.87 -12.66 65.99
CA ASP A 17 7.99 -11.39 65.29
C ASP A 17 8.67 -11.65 63.94
N ILE A 18 7.99 -11.25 62.86
CA ILE A 18 8.53 -11.29 61.51
C ILE A 18 8.65 -9.85 61.01
N ILE A 19 9.83 -9.46 60.56
CA ILE A 19 10.06 -8.15 59.97
C ILE A 19 10.55 -8.33 58.55
N TRP A 20 9.87 -7.70 57.61
CA TRP A 20 10.33 -7.59 56.23
C TRP A 20 11.00 -6.22 56.06
N LEU A 21 12.25 -6.22 55.64
CA LEU A 21 13.07 -5.04 55.45
C LEU A 21 13.30 -4.83 53.95
N ASP A 22 12.91 -3.65 53.46
CA ASP A 22 13.11 -3.21 52.07
C ASP A 22 14.16 -2.09 52.00
N LEU A 23 15.05 -2.16 51.00
CA LEU A 23 16.16 -1.23 50.81
C LEU A 23 15.81 -0.07 49.88
N ALA A 24 16.14 1.15 50.28
CA ALA A 24 16.06 2.30 49.40
C ALA A 24 17.22 2.26 48.39
N ASN A 25 16.91 2.04 47.11
CA ASN A 25 17.86 2.06 45.99
C ASN A 25 19.04 1.10 46.16
N GLY A 26 18.79 -0.21 46.28
CA GLY A 26 19.80 -1.25 46.54
C GLY A 26 21.07 -1.14 45.68
N TYR A 27 20.97 -1.30 44.36
CA TYR A 27 22.11 -1.24 43.43
C TYR A 27 22.81 0.13 43.39
N GLY A 28 22.06 1.20 43.64
CA GLY A 28 22.56 2.58 43.57
C GLY A 28 23.34 3.03 44.79
N SER A 29 23.42 2.20 45.83
CA SER A 29 23.95 2.58 47.14
C SER A 29 25.18 1.78 47.56
N VAL A 30 25.56 0.73 46.82
CA VAL A 30 26.74 -0.08 47.15
C VAL A 30 28.03 0.65 46.79
N LEU A 31 28.92 0.75 47.77
CA LEU A 31 30.26 1.33 47.66
C LEU A 31 31.24 0.34 47.01
N HIS A 32 32.12 0.82 46.12
CA HIS A 32 33.14 -0.06 45.51
C HIS A 32 34.10 -0.66 46.55
N GLN A 33 34.40 0.09 47.62
CA GLN A 33 35.21 -0.41 48.75
C GLN A 33 34.56 -1.62 49.45
N MET A 34 33.23 -1.66 49.53
CA MET A 34 32.51 -2.80 50.10
C MET A 34 32.58 -4.03 49.20
N ILE A 35 32.57 -3.82 47.87
CA ILE A 35 32.75 -4.90 46.91
C ILE A 35 34.17 -5.48 47.02
N GLN A 36 35.18 -4.62 47.07
CA GLN A 36 36.57 -5.01 47.29
C GLN A 36 36.77 -5.80 48.59
N LEU A 37 36.19 -5.31 49.70
CA LEU A 37 36.20 -6.03 50.98
C LEU A 37 35.56 -7.41 50.85
N ALA A 38 34.40 -7.49 50.17
CA ALA A 38 33.69 -8.74 50.01
C ALA A 38 34.46 -9.74 49.13
N LEU A 39 35.05 -9.31 48.01
CA LEU A 39 35.88 -10.16 47.15
C LEU A 39 37.07 -10.75 47.93
N ARG A 40 37.71 -9.95 48.80
CA ARG A 40 38.78 -10.43 49.69
C ARG A 40 38.29 -11.44 50.72
N MET A 41 37.14 -11.19 51.35
CA MET A 41 36.54 -12.10 52.33
C MET A 41 36.15 -13.45 51.74
N TYR A 42 35.79 -13.49 50.45
CA TYR A 42 35.48 -14.73 49.73
C TYR A 42 36.71 -15.36 49.05
N HIS A 43 37.92 -14.85 49.31
CA HIS A 43 39.17 -15.36 48.74
C HIS A 43 39.17 -15.43 47.21
N VAL A 44 38.55 -14.44 46.55
CA VAL A 44 38.60 -14.32 45.09
C VAL A 44 40.04 -14.05 44.66
N PRO A 45 40.59 -14.72 43.63
CA PRO A 45 41.96 -14.50 43.17
C PRO A 45 42.30 -13.03 42.90
N GLU A 46 43.52 -12.60 43.25
CA GLU A 46 43.97 -11.21 43.12
C GLU A 46 43.86 -10.70 41.67
N ASP A 47 44.17 -11.55 40.68
CA ASP A 47 44.04 -11.20 39.26
C ASP A 47 42.61 -10.75 38.88
N ILE A 48 41.60 -11.37 39.49
CA ILE A 48 40.18 -11.04 39.26
C ILE A 48 39.81 -9.75 40.01
N GLN A 49 40.36 -9.53 41.20
CA GLN A 49 40.14 -8.29 41.95
C GLN A 49 40.71 -7.08 41.19
N VAL A 50 41.92 -7.21 40.65
CA VAL A 50 42.57 -6.16 39.83
C VAL A 50 41.76 -5.89 38.57
N MET A 51 41.31 -6.94 37.87
CA MET A 51 40.45 -6.78 36.70
C MET A 51 39.14 -6.07 37.02
N GLN A 52 38.55 -6.33 38.19
CA GLN A 52 37.35 -5.65 38.65
C GLN A 52 37.62 -4.17 38.96
N ASP A 53 38.72 -3.85 39.65
CA ASP A 53 39.11 -2.47 39.93
C ASP A 53 39.39 -1.67 38.64
N ASP A 54 40.08 -2.27 37.68
CA ASP A 54 40.33 -1.65 36.37
C ASP A 54 39.02 -1.42 35.61
N TYR A 55 38.11 -2.40 35.64
CA TYR A 55 36.80 -2.27 35.02
C TYR A 55 35.98 -1.13 35.64
N PHE A 56 35.97 -1.01 36.97
CA PHE A 56 35.18 0.02 37.65
C PHE A 56 35.82 1.42 37.62
N SER A 57 37.16 1.50 37.65
CA SER A 57 37.90 2.77 37.57
C SER A 57 37.71 3.49 36.23
N GLY A 58 37.38 2.76 35.16
CA GLY A 58 37.06 3.31 33.85
C GLY A 58 35.71 4.04 33.77
N PHE A 59 34.81 3.86 34.75
CA PHE A 59 33.48 4.49 34.70
C PHE A 59 33.53 5.98 35.00
N ARG A 60 33.17 6.76 33.97
CA ARG A 60 32.98 8.21 34.06
C ARG A 60 31.56 8.58 33.65
N MET A 61 30.98 9.51 34.38
CA MET A 61 29.64 10.04 34.12
C MET A 61 29.74 11.52 33.78
N ARG A 62 28.85 11.99 32.91
CA ARG A 62 28.71 13.40 32.56
C ARG A 62 27.24 13.69 32.32
N PHE A 63 26.76 14.84 32.78
CA PHE A 63 25.38 15.26 32.60
C PHE A 63 25.33 16.36 31.55
N SER A 64 24.43 16.21 30.58
CA SER A 64 24.13 17.24 29.60
C SER A 64 22.70 17.72 29.79
N THR A 65 22.56 19.03 29.98
CA THR A 65 21.29 19.75 29.95
C THR A 65 21.24 20.60 28.68
N ASN A 66 20.10 21.23 28.39
CA ASN A 66 19.96 22.11 27.22
C ASN A 66 20.91 23.32 27.25
N SER A 67 21.37 23.73 28.44
CA SER A 67 22.16 24.95 28.63
C SER A 67 23.64 24.69 28.94
N TYR A 68 24.00 23.53 29.47
CA TYR A 68 25.39 23.19 29.77
C TYR A 68 25.62 21.68 29.90
N THR A 69 26.88 21.29 29.72
CA THR A 69 27.36 19.94 29.99
C THR A 69 28.42 20.00 31.08
N THR A 70 28.31 19.12 32.09
CA THR A 70 29.28 19.05 33.20
C THR A 70 30.60 18.49 32.72
N ASP A 71 31.66 18.57 33.51
CA ASP A 71 32.86 17.77 33.27
C ASP A 71 32.62 16.28 33.57
N TRP A 72 33.60 15.46 33.18
CA TRP A 72 33.60 14.04 33.51
C TRP A 72 33.79 13.87 35.02
N ILE A 73 32.85 13.17 35.64
CA ILE A 73 32.82 12.87 37.07
C ILE A 73 33.10 11.38 37.23
N ASN A 74 34.07 11.02 38.07
CA ASN A 74 34.36 9.63 38.39
C ASN A 74 33.25 9.06 39.29
N LEU A 75 32.84 7.83 39.02
CA LEU A 75 31.80 7.15 39.78
C LEU A 75 32.41 6.30 40.90
N GLU A 76 32.52 6.87 42.10
CA GLU A 76 33.02 6.16 43.30
C GLU A 76 31.94 5.33 44.03
N ILE A 77 30.68 5.53 43.65
CA ILE A 77 29.50 4.91 44.26
C ILE A 77 28.56 4.51 43.12
N LYS A 78 27.88 3.37 43.29
CA LYS A 78 26.95 2.71 42.36
C LYS A 78 27.62 1.63 41.52
N ILE A 79 26.91 0.51 41.41
CA ILE A 79 27.22 -0.51 40.42
C ILE A 79 26.42 -0.20 39.16
N ALA A 80 27.05 -0.22 37.99
CA ALA A 80 26.40 0.10 36.72
C ALA A 80 25.21 -0.83 36.45
N MET A 81 24.00 -0.25 36.38
CA MET A 81 22.79 -0.99 36.01
C MET A 81 22.90 -1.49 34.57
N GLY A 82 22.64 -2.77 34.33
CA GLY A 82 22.74 -3.41 33.02
C GLY A 82 24.08 -4.13 32.75
N CYS A 83 25.06 -4.05 33.65
CA CYS A 83 26.25 -4.90 33.57
C CYS A 83 25.99 -6.29 34.17
N THR A 84 26.50 -7.34 33.52
CA THR A 84 26.28 -8.74 33.90
C THR A 84 26.95 -9.13 35.21
N ILE A 85 28.04 -8.48 35.60
CA ILE A 85 28.75 -8.74 36.86
C ILE A 85 28.06 -8.07 38.06
N THR A 86 27.23 -7.04 37.81
CA THR A 86 26.59 -6.22 38.86
C THR A 86 25.73 -7.02 39.84
N PRO A 87 24.83 -7.93 39.40
CA PRO A 87 24.04 -8.73 40.32
C PRO A 87 24.90 -9.63 41.21
N ILE A 88 26.00 -10.17 40.68
CA ILE A 88 26.89 -11.07 41.42
C ILE A 88 27.64 -10.30 42.51
N LEU A 89 28.21 -9.14 42.17
CA LEU A 89 28.90 -8.28 43.13
C LEU A 89 27.95 -7.74 44.20
N PHE A 90 26.71 -7.41 43.81
CA PHE A 90 25.68 -7.00 44.75
C PHE A 90 25.34 -8.11 45.76
N VAL A 91 25.12 -9.34 45.29
CA VAL A 91 24.83 -10.49 46.17
C VAL A 91 26.00 -10.76 47.12
N ILE A 92 27.24 -10.76 46.62
CA ILE A 92 28.43 -11.01 47.45
C ILE A 92 28.60 -9.92 48.51
N ALA A 93 28.42 -8.64 48.16
CA ALA A 93 28.51 -7.53 49.12
C ALA A 93 27.37 -7.58 50.16
N MET A 94 26.14 -7.85 49.74
CA MET A 94 25.00 -8.00 50.64
C MET A 94 25.19 -9.17 51.60
N GLU A 95 25.70 -10.30 51.13
CA GLU A 95 25.94 -11.48 51.97
C GLU A 95 26.96 -11.19 53.09
N VAL A 96 28.00 -10.39 52.84
CA VAL A 96 28.93 -9.94 53.89
C VAL A 96 28.22 -9.12 54.96
N ILE A 97 27.36 -8.17 54.56
CA ILE A 97 26.60 -7.33 55.48
C ILE A 97 25.63 -8.17 56.31
N LEU A 98 24.97 -9.13 55.68
CA LEU A 98 24.01 -10.03 56.31
C LEU A 98 24.69 -10.97 57.31
N LYS A 99 25.83 -11.57 56.96
CA LYS A 99 26.64 -12.38 57.89
C LYS A 99 27.16 -11.58 59.08
N ALA A 100 27.58 -10.33 58.85
CA ALA A 100 27.98 -9.44 59.93
C ALA A 100 26.81 -9.10 60.88
N ALA A 101 25.58 -9.04 60.35
CA ALA A 101 24.37 -8.85 61.13
C ALA A 101 23.93 -10.13 61.86
N GLU A 102 24.15 -11.32 61.29
CA GLU A 102 23.76 -12.62 61.85
C GLU A 102 24.41 -12.89 63.21
N ASN A 103 25.67 -12.48 63.41
CA ASN A 103 26.38 -12.59 64.69
C ASN A 103 25.72 -11.83 65.87
N SER A 104 24.66 -11.07 65.61
CA SER A 104 23.91 -10.29 66.59
C SER A 104 22.64 -11.00 67.08
N ALA A 105 22.32 -12.16 66.52
CA ALA A 105 21.05 -12.84 66.74
C ALA A 105 21.21 -14.35 66.94
N GLY A 106 20.52 -14.90 67.94
CA GLY A 106 20.42 -16.35 68.12
C GLY A 106 19.35 -16.97 67.21
N PRO A 107 19.43 -18.27 66.90
CA PRO A 107 18.41 -18.95 66.11
C PRO A 107 17.04 -18.91 66.79
N ALA A 108 16.00 -18.63 66.01
CA ALA A 108 14.62 -18.62 66.51
C ALA A 108 14.14 -20.06 66.74
N ASN A 109 13.84 -20.38 68.00
CA ASN A 109 13.27 -21.68 68.38
C ASN A 109 11.76 -21.70 68.07
N LEU A 110 11.36 -22.56 67.15
CA LEU A 110 9.96 -22.74 66.73
C LEU A 110 9.27 -23.93 67.41
N GLY A 111 9.85 -24.46 68.49
CA GLY A 111 9.35 -25.64 69.20
C GLY A 111 9.75 -26.97 68.54
N GLY A 112 9.70 -28.06 69.31
CA GLY A 112 9.94 -29.42 68.80
C GLY A 112 11.33 -29.70 68.20
N GLY A 113 12.37 -28.95 68.63
CA GLY A 113 13.74 -29.08 68.12
C GLY A 113 14.00 -28.39 66.76
N TYR A 114 13.01 -27.65 66.22
CA TYR A 114 13.17 -26.90 64.98
C TYR A 114 13.69 -25.48 65.24
N TYR A 115 14.85 -25.18 64.69
CA TYR A 115 15.46 -23.86 64.73
C TYR A 115 15.45 -23.24 63.33
N MET A 116 15.03 -21.97 63.22
CA MET A 116 15.26 -21.18 62.01
C MET A 116 16.41 -20.18 62.21
N PRO A 117 17.23 -19.95 61.18
CA PRO A 117 18.20 -18.88 61.22
C PRO A 117 17.46 -17.54 61.40
N PRO A 118 18.02 -16.63 62.22
CA PRO A 118 17.37 -15.36 62.57
C PRO A 118 17.25 -14.39 61.39
N LEU A 119 18.03 -14.63 60.33
CA LEU A 119 18.13 -13.80 59.15
C LEU A 119 17.95 -14.67 57.90
N LYS A 120 16.97 -14.33 57.07
CA LYS A 120 16.82 -14.87 55.72
C LYS A 120 16.73 -13.70 54.76
N ALA A 121 17.67 -13.60 53.83
CA ALA A 121 17.63 -12.55 52.83
C ALA A 121 17.68 -13.13 51.42
N PHE A 122 17.03 -12.43 50.51
CA PHE A 122 17.16 -12.63 49.08
C PHE A 122 17.38 -11.27 48.43
N MET A 123 18.61 -10.99 48.02
CA MET A 123 19.02 -9.70 47.46
C MET A 123 18.74 -8.54 48.43
N ASP A 124 17.78 -7.66 48.09
CA ASP A 124 17.33 -6.54 48.90
C ASP A 124 16.22 -6.89 49.91
N ASP A 125 15.48 -7.97 49.67
CA ASP A 125 14.43 -8.45 50.56
C ASP A 125 15.01 -9.22 51.73
N THR A 126 15.09 -8.59 52.89
CA THR A 126 15.56 -9.24 54.12
C THR A 126 14.39 -9.53 55.05
N THR A 127 14.14 -10.80 55.34
CA THR A 127 13.17 -11.27 56.33
C THR A 127 13.89 -11.67 57.61
N LYS A 128 13.45 -11.11 58.74
CA LYS A 128 13.92 -11.49 60.07
C LYS A 128 12.83 -12.15 60.87
N ILE A 129 13.24 -13.14 61.67
CA ILE A 129 12.34 -13.91 62.52
C ILE A 129 12.90 -13.90 63.94
N CYS A 130 12.15 -13.33 64.89
CA CYS A 130 12.50 -13.25 66.30
C CYS A 130 11.42 -13.89 67.17
N SER A 131 11.79 -14.40 68.34
CA SER A 131 10.85 -15.00 69.29
C SER A 131 10.65 -14.16 70.57
N LYS A 132 11.38 -13.06 70.75
CA LYS A 132 11.25 -12.15 71.89
C LYS A 132 11.29 -10.68 71.47
N GLU A 133 10.41 -9.87 72.07
CA GLU A 133 10.21 -8.45 71.78
C GLU A 133 11.47 -7.59 72.05
N ASP A 134 12.19 -7.88 73.13
CA ASP A 134 13.46 -7.19 73.48
C ASP A 134 14.62 -7.52 72.52
N GLU A 135 14.59 -8.71 71.90
CA GLU A 135 15.58 -9.11 70.90
C GLU A 135 15.30 -8.40 69.57
N THR A 136 14.04 -8.20 69.20
CA THR A 136 13.61 -7.52 67.96
C THR A 136 14.18 -6.11 67.81
N ARG A 137 14.22 -5.30 68.88
CA ARG A 137 14.77 -3.92 68.84
C ARG A 137 16.30 -3.90 68.66
N ARG A 138 17.03 -4.67 69.48
CA ARG A 138 18.50 -4.81 69.37
C ARG A 138 18.91 -5.40 68.02
N MET A 139 18.08 -6.28 67.46
CA MET A 139 18.28 -6.91 66.15
C MET A 139 17.99 -6.00 64.95
N LEU A 140 17.33 -4.84 65.16
CA LEU A 140 17.19 -3.80 64.13
C LEU A 140 18.33 -2.78 64.20
N GLU A 141 18.78 -2.43 65.40
CA GLU A 141 19.83 -1.40 65.61
C GLU A 141 21.15 -1.74 64.93
N ARG A 142 21.65 -2.97 65.11
CA ARG A 142 22.95 -3.38 64.54
C ARG A 142 22.99 -3.40 63.00
N PRO A 143 22.01 -3.98 62.31
CA PRO A 143 21.92 -3.86 60.86
C PRO A 143 21.66 -2.44 60.39
N ASP A 144 20.89 -1.62 61.11
CA ASP A 144 20.74 -0.21 60.74
C ASP A 144 22.09 0.53 60.81
N ILE A 145 22.92 0.25 61.81
CA ILE A 145 24.31 0.72 61.91
C ILE A 145 25.16 0.20 60.74
N LEU A 146 25.12 -1.10 60.43
CA LEU A 146 25.90 -1.69 59.33
C LEU A 146 25.48 -1.12 57.97
N MET A 147 24.18 -0.89 57.78
CA MET A 147 23.63 -0.30 56.57
C MET A 147 24.00 1.17 56.45
N ALA A 148 23.98 1.92 57.56
CA ALA A 148 24.48 3.30 57.61
C ALA A 148 25.98 3.38 57.29
N TRP A 149 26.80 2.44 57.80
CA TRP A 149 28.22 2.30 57.42
C TRP A 149 28.39 2.06 55.92
N CYS A 150 27.50 1.26 55.32
CA CYS A 150 27.49 1.01 53.88
C CYS A 150 26.84 2.14 53.06
N ARG A 151 26.43 3.25 53.69
CA ARG A 151 25.65 4.37 53.08
C ARG A 151 24.33 3.94 52.44
N MET A 152 23.77 2.83 52.89
CA MET A 152 22.48 2.30 52.49
C MET A 152 21.43 2.67 53.55
N LYS A 153 20.15 2.71 53.14
CA LYS A 153 19.04 3.03 54.06
C LYS A 153 17.87 2.08 53.83
N PHE A 154 17.24 1.63 54.92
CA PHE A 154 15.95 0.95 54.82
C PHE A 154 14.84 1.94 54.49
N LYS A 155 13.76 1.46 53.87
CA LYS A 155 12.56 2.24 53.56
C LYS A 155 11.43 1.83 54.52
N PRO A 156 11.18 2.58 55.62
CA PRO A 156 10.22 2.18 56.65
C PRO A 156 8.81 1.96 56.10
N LYS A 157 8.35 2.82 55.17
CA LYS A 157 7.01 2.70 54.55
C LYS A 157 6.80 1.44 53.72
N LYS A 158 7.88 0.74 53.34
CA LYS A 158 7.83 -0.51 52.57
C LYS A 158 8.32 -1.73 53.39
N SER A 159 8.60 -1.53 54.67
CA SER A 159 9.13 -2.56 55.56
C SER A 159 8.05 -2.96 56.59
N PRO A 160 7.10 -3.84 56.25
CA PRO A 160 6.07 -4.27 57.18
C PRO A 160 6.63 -5.15 58.30
N SER A 161 5.92 -5.21 59.43
CA SER A 161 6.21 -6.12 60.54
C SER A 161 4.94 -6.86 60.99
N LEU A 162 5.10 -8.12 61.35
CA LEU A 162 4.05 -8.97 61.89
C LEU A 162 4.50 -9.50 63.26
N SER A 163 3.78 -9.15 64.32
CA SER A 163 4.03 -9.63 65.67
C SER A 163 2.89 -10.51 66.16
N SER A 164 3.22 -11.70 66.65
CA SER A 164 2.29 -12.65 67.25
C SER A 164 2.71 -12.89 68.70
N VAL A 165 1.90 -12.41 69.66
CA VAL A 165 2.17 -12.52 71.10
C VAL A 165 1.23 -13.55 71.75
N ARG A 166 1.80 -14.39 72.61
CA ARG A 166 1.12 -15.47 73.35
C ARG A 166 -0.16 -14.97 74.02
N GLY A 167 -1.29 -15.60 73.69
CA GLY A 167 -2.58 -15.38 74.37
C GLY A 167 -3.39 -14.16 73.91
N SER A 168 -2.89 -13.34 72.98
CA SER A 168 -3.69 -12.32 72.31
C SER A 168 -3.83 -12.71 70.84
N GLY A 169 -5.05 -13.02 70.39
CA GLY A 169 -5.35 -13.08 68.95
C GLY A 169 -4.92 -11.77 68.29
N PRO A 170 -4.57 -11.77 67.00
CA PRO A 170 -4.01 -10.61 66.32
C PRO A 170 -4.94 -9.40 66.48
N LYS A 171 -4.56 -8.46 67.36
CA LYS A 171 -5.38 -7.30 67.71
C LYS A 171 -5.40 -6.34 66.52
N HIS A 172 -6.57 -6.16 65.90
CA HIS A 172 -7.02 -5.07 65.01
C HIS A 172 -6.25 -4.80 63.70
N LEU A 173 -4.96 -5.15 63.59
CA LEU A 173 -4.13 -4.85 62.43
C LEU A 173 -4.35 -5.84 61.29
N LEU A 174 -4.51 -7.14 61.55
CA LEU A 174 -4.74 -8.09 60.45
C LEU A 174 -6.08 -7.85 59.74
N GLN A 175 -7.15 -7.49 60.46
CA GLN A 175 -8.46 -7.30 59.83
C GLN A 175 -8.54 -6.00 59.00
N SER A 176 -7.81 -4.95 59.41
CA SER A 176 -7.67 -3.72 58.61
C SER A 176 -6.74 -3.91 57.41
N PHE A 177 -5.61 -4.60 57.58
CA PHE A 177 -4.69 -4.93 56.48
C PHE A 177 -5.31 -5.88 55.44
N PHE A 178 -6.05 -6.92 55.84
CA PHE A 178 -6.76 -7.80 54.90
C PHE A 178 -7.87 -7.05 54.15
N SER A 179 -8.52 -6.08 54.79
CA SER A 179 -9.52 -5.20 54.14
C SER A 179 -8.89 -4.26 53.12
N GLU A 180 -7.80 -3.56 53.47
CA GLU A 180 -7.10 -2.66 52.54
C GLU A 180 -6.41 -3.42 51.40
N ALA A 181 -5.81 -4.59 51.69
CA ALA A 181 -5.24 -5.46 50.68
C ALA A 181 -6.33 -6.02 49.74
N ALA A 182 -7.50 -6.42 50.25
CA ALA A 182 -8.60 -6.86 49.42
C ALA A 182 -9.14 -5.73 48.53
N GLN A 183 -9.25 -4.50 49.05
CA GLN A 183 -9.67 -3.34 48.26
C GLN A 183 -8.67 -3.00 47.15
N SER A 184 -7.37 -3.07 47.42
CA SER A 184 -6.34 -2.84 46.39
C SER A 184 -6.36 -3.91 45.30
N VAL A 185 -6.61 -5.19 45.64
CA VAL A 185 -6.78 -6.27 44.64
C VAL A 185 -8.02 -6.04 43.78
N ILE A 186 -9.16 -5.68 44.38
CA ILE A 186 -10.40 -5.39 43.65
C ILE A 186 -10.17 -4.22 42.67
N LEU A 187 -9.49 -3.16 43.11
CA LEU A 187 -9.15 -2.03 42.26
C LEU A 187 -8.28 -2.44 41.06
N ILE A 188 -7.26 -3.29 41.29
CA ILE A 188 -6.41 -3.81 40.23
C ILE A 188 -7.23 -4.63 39.22
N ILE A 189 -8.14 -5.50 39.70
CA ILE A 189 -9.01 -6.29 38.83
C ILE A 189 -9.91 -5.38 37.99
N ILE A 190 -10.51 -4.34 38.58
CA ILE A 190 -11.33 -3.37 37.85
C ILE A 190 -10.51 -2.65 36.79
N ILE A 191 -9.28 -2.21 37.11
CA ILE A 191 -8.38 -1.57 36.15
C ILE A 191 -8.05 -2.51 34.99
N ILE A 192 -7.76 -3.78 35.28
CA ILE A 192 -7.48 -4.80 34.24
C ILE A 192 -8.71 -4.99 33.34
N ILE A 193 -9.92 -5.09 33.92
CA ILE A 193 -11.17 -5.20 33.15
C ILE A 193 -11.37 -3.98 32.24
N ILE A 194 -11.15 -2.76 32.76
CA ILE A 194 -11.23 -1.53 31.97
C ILE A 194 -10.22 -1.56 30.81
N ILE A 195 -8.97 -1.96 31.07
CA ILE A 195 -7.93 -2.07 30.03
C ILE A 195 -8.37 -3.07 28.96
N ILE A 196 -8.90 -4.24 29.34
CA ILE A 196 -9.42 -5.25 28.40
C ILE A 196 -10.56 -4.68 27.55
N ILE A 197 -11.52 -3.98 28.16
CA ILE A 197 -12.62 -3.33 27.44
C ILE A 197 -12.09 -2.29 26.43
N VAL A 198 -11.11 -1.47 26.84
CA VAL A 198 -10.48 -0.48 25.95
C VAL A 198 -9.77 -1.16 24.78
N ILE A 199 -9.04 -2.24 25.02
CA ILE A 199 -8.39 -3.02 23.96
C ILE A 199 -9.43 -3.59 22.99
N ILE A 200 -10.51 -4.18 23.48
CA ILE A 200 -11.61 -4.70 22.66
C ILE A 200 -12.22 -3.57 21.81
N LEU A 201 -12.47 -2.41 22.40
CA LEU A 201 -13.01 -1.24 21.69
C LEU A 201 -12.07 -0.79 20.56
N ILE A 202 -10.77 -0.72 20.81
CA ILE A 202 -9.75 -0.38 19.79
C ILE A 202 -9.78 -1.40 18.65
N ILE A 203 -9.86 -2.71 18.96
CA ILE A 203 -9.95 -3.76 17.94
C ILE A 203 -11.20 -3.59 17.08
N ILE A 204 -12.36 -3.32 17.69
CA ILE A 204 -13.62 -3.08 16.98
C ILE A 204 -13.48 -1.87 16.04
N ILE A 205 -12.89 -0.76 16.50
CA ILE A 205 -12.65 0.43 15.69
C ILE A 205 -11.76 0.09 14.48
N ILE A 206 -10.68 -0.66 14.69
CA ILE A 206 -9.78 -1.10 13.60
C ILE A 206 -10.54 -1.94 12.58
N ILE A 207 -11.38 -2.88 13.02
CA ILE A 207 -12.21 -3.71 12.13
C ILE A 207 -13.16 -2.85 11.30
N ILE A 208 -13.82 -1.87 11.91
CA ILE A 208 -14.72 -0.93 11.21
C ILE A 208 -13.95 -0.14 10.15
N ILE A 209 -12.75 0.37 10.47
CA ILE A 209 -11.90 1.09 9.52
C ILE A 209 -11.53 0.19 8.33
N ILE A 210 -11.15 -1.07 8.58
CA ILE A 210 -10.82 -2.03 7.53
C ILE A 210 -12.03 -2.28 6.62
N ILE A 211 -13.23 -2.45 7.18
CA ILE A 211 -14.47 -2.63 6.42
C ILE A 211 -14.74 -1.40 5.54
N ILE A 212 -14.58 -0.19 6.07
CA ILE A 212 -14.75 1.06 5.30
C ILE A 212 -13.78 1.12 4.12
N ILE A 213 -12.50 0.78 4.35
CA ILE A 213 -11.48 0.74 3.30
C ILE A 213 -11.86 -0.26 2.20
N ILE A 214 -12.33 -1.46 2.57
CA ILE A 214 -12.79 -2.47 1.61
C ILE A 214 -13.95 -1.94 0.78
N ILE A 215 -14.94 -1.29 1.40
CA ILE A 215 -16.09 -0.69 0.70
C ILE A 215 -15.61 0.37 -0.30
N ILE A 216 -14.68 1.25 0.09
CA ILE A 216 -14.11 2.27 -0.81
C ILE A 216 -13.43 1.61 -2.01
N ILE A 217 -12.63 0.56 -1.79
CA ILE A 217 -11.96 -0.19 -2.88
C ILE A 217 -13.00 -0.78 -3.84
N ILE A 218 -14.07 -1.39 -3.34
CA ILE A 218 -15.16 -1.93 -4.16
C ILE A 218 -15.81 -0.83 -5.00
N ILE A 219 -16.09 0.34 -4.42
CA ILE A 219 -16.66 1.49 -5.14
C ILE A 219 -15.73 1.94 -6.27
N ILE A 220 -14.42 2.04 -6.01
CA ILE A 220 -13.43 2.40 -7.02
C ILE A 220 -13.43 1.40 -8.17
N ILE A 221 -13.46 0.10 -7.87
CA ILE A 221 -13.53 -0.96 -8.89
C ILE A 221 -14.78 -0.82 -9.76
N ILE A 222 -15.95 -0.56 -9.14
CA ILE A 222 -17.22 -0.34 -9.85
C ILE A 222 -17.09 0.87 -10.79
N ILE A 223 -16.52 1.98 -10.33
CA ILE A 223 -16.30 3.17 -11.15
C ILE A 223 -15.41 2.86 -12.36
N ILE A 224 -14.31 2.12 -12.15
CA ILE A 224 -13.42 1.69 -13.24
C ILE A 224 -14.18 0.85 -14.28
N ILE A 225 -15.00 -0.10 -13.83
CA ILE A 225 -15.82 -0.93 -14.72
C ILE A 225 -16.78 -0.05 -15.54
N ILE A 226 -17.45 0.92 -14.91
CA ILE A 226 -18.34 1.86 -15.59
C ILE A 226 -17.58 2.65 -16.67
N ILE A 227 -16.39 3.16 -16.35
CA ILE A 227 -15.54 3.89 -17.32
C ILE A 227 -15.19 2.99 -18.51
N ILE A 228 -14.80 1.73 -18.27
CA ILE A 228 -14.50 0.76 -19.34
C ILE A 228 -15.72 0.55 -20.23
N ILE A 229 -16.92 0.38 -19.65
CA ILE A 229 -18.18 0.22 -20.41
C ILE A 229 -18.43 1.46 -21.29
N ILE A 230 -18.25 2.66 -20.75
CA ILE A 230 -18.41 3.92 -21.51
C ILE A 230 -17.44 3.96 -22.69
N ILE A 231 -16.16 3.60 -22.49
CA ILE A 231 -15.16 3.54 -23.55
C ILE A 231 -15.58 2.55 -24.65
N ILE A 232 -16.07 1.37 -24.28
CA ILE A 232 -16.56 0.36 -25.23
C ILE A 232 -17.73 0.92 -26.06
N ILE A 233 -18.69 1.60 -25.41
CA ILE A 233 -19.82 2.24 -26.10
C ILE A 233 -19.33 3.29 -27.10
N ILE A 234 -18.37 4.14 -26.71
CA ILE A 234 -17.77 5.15 -27.60
C ILE A 234 -17.12 4.48 -28.81
N ILE A 235 -16.35 3.40 -28.61
CA ILE A 235 -15.72 2.64 -29.69
C ILE A 235 -16.78 2.09 -30.66
N ILE A 236 -17.87 1.51 -30.14
CA ILE A 236 -18.98 1.00 -30.95
C ILE A 236 -19.60 2.13 -31.79
N ILE A 237 -19.85 3.29 -31.19
CA ILE A 237 -20.38 4.47 -31.89
C ILE A 237 -19.43 4.90 -33.02
N ILE A 238 -18.12 4.97 -32.76
CA ILE A 238 -17.11 5.30 -33.77
C ILE A 238 -17.15 4.29 -34.92
N ILE A 239 -17.22 2.99 -34.64
CA ILE A 239 -17.32 1.93 -35.65
C ILE A 239 -18.58 2.13 -36.51
N ILE A 240 -19.74 2.39 -35.89
CA ILE A 240 -20.99 2.66 -36.58
C ILE A 240 -20.85 3.87 -37.51
N ILE A 241 -20.26 4.97 -37.03
CA ILE A 241 -19.99 6.18 -37.81
C ILE A 241 -19.11 5.86 -39.02
N ILE A 242 -18.01 5.11 -38.81
CA ILE A 242 -17.11 4.67 -39.89
C ILE A 242 -17.88 3.85 -40.94
N ILE A 243 -18.71 2.90 -40.51
CA ILE A 243 -19.55 2.08 -41.39
C ILE A 243 -20.50 2.97 -42.21
N ILE A 244 -21.20 3.91 -41.56
CA ILE A 244 -22.12 4.85 -42.22
C ILE A 244 -21.37 5.69 -43.27
N ILE A 245 -20.23 6.28 -42.90
CA ILE A 245 -19.39 7.07 -43.81
C ILE A 245 -18.93 6.22 -44.98
N ARG A 246 -18.42 5.00 -44.73
CA ARG A 246 -17.97 4.06 -45.76
C ARG A 246 -19.12 3.68 -46.70
N ARG A 247 -20.32 3.42 -46.16
CA ARG A 247 -21.55 3.13 -46.94
C ARG A 247 -21.96 4.34 -47.79
N ARG A 248 -21.94 5.56 -47.23
CA ARG A 248 -22.24 6.82 -47.94
C ARG A 248 -21.22 7.09 -49.06
N ARG A 249 -19.92 6.92 -48.80
CA ARG A 249 -18.83 7.03 -49.80
C ARG A 249 -19.01 5.99 -50.91
N ARG A 250 -19.27 4.71 -50.60
CA ARG A 250 -19.55 3.64 -51.57
C ARG A 250 -20.77 3.97 -52.44
N ARG A 251 -21.90 4.41 -51.85
CA ARG A 251 -23.11 4.84 -52.56
C ARG A 251 -22.83 6.02 -53.50
N ARG A 252 -22.11 7.06 -53.04
CA ARG A 252 -21.70 8.22 -53.86
C ARG A 252 -20.81 7.79 -55.04
N ARG A 253 -19.81 6.91 -54.82
CA ARG A 253 -18.95 6.36 -55.89
C ARG A 253 -19.75 5.58 -56.94
N ARG A 254 -20.70 4.72 -56.52
CA ARG A 254 -21.60 3.98 -57.43
C ARG A 254 -22.47 4.92 -58.27
N ARG A 255 -23.07 5.97 -57.68
CA ARG A 255 -23.85 7.00 -58.41
C ARG A 255 -23.00 7.75 -59.45
N ARG A 256 -21.78 8.17 -59.09
CA ARG A 256 -20.83 8.82 -60.03
C ARG A 256 -20.45 7.90 -61.20
N ARG A 257 -20.16 6.61 -60.95
CA ARG A 257 -19.88 5.62 -62.01
C ARG A 257 -21.08 5.43 -62.97
N ARG A 258 -22.30 5.31 -62.44
CA ARG A 258 -23.54 5.22 -63.26
C ARG A 258 -23.74 6.48 -64.13
N ARG A 259 -23.56 7.68 -63.58
CA ARG A 259 -23.63 8.95 -64.35
C ARG A 259 -22.57 9.01 -65.47
N ARG A 260 -21.31 8.63 -65.19
CA ARG A 260 -20.24 8.55 -66.21
C ARG A 260 -20.58 7.54 -67.33
N ARG A 261 -21.08 6.34 -66.99
CA ARG A 261 -21.55 5.34 -67.98
C ARG A 261 -22.70 5.87 -68.85
N ARG A 262 -23.71 6.54 -68.26
CA ARG A 262 -24.80 7.18 -69.01
C ARG A 262 -24.30 8.28 -69.96
N ARG A 263 -23.38 9.16 -69.51
CA ARG A 263 -22.74 10.19 -70.36
C ARG A 263 -21.97 9.57 -71.53
N ARG A 264 -21.16 8.52 -71.29
CA ARG A 264 -20.44 7.78 -72.36
C ARG A 264 -21.41 7.14 -73.38
N ARG A 265 -22.50 6.50 -72.93
CA ARG A 265 -23.56 5.95 -73.82
C ARG A 265 -24.22 7.04 -74.66
N ARG A 266 -24.58 8.20 -74.07
CA ARG A 266 -25.14 9.36 -74.80
C ARG A 266 -24.16 9.90 -75.85
N ARG A 267 -22.86 10.07 -75.51
CA ARG A 267 -21.81 10.49 -76.47
C ARG A 267 -21.66 9.49 -77.64
N ARG A 268 -21.64 8.18 -77.37
CA ARG A 268 -21.61 7.13 -78.41
C ARG A 268 -22.84 7.20 -79.33
N ARG A 269 -24.05 7.35 -78.79
CA ARG A 269 -25.30 7.52 -79.57
C ARG A 269 -25.26 8.79 -80.45
N ARG A 270 -24.80 9.93 -79.91
CA ARG A 270 -24.62 11.18 -80.69
C ARG A 270 -23.62 11.01 -81.83
N ARG A 271 -22.45 10.38 -81.59
CA ARG A 271 -21.45 10.06 -82.63
C ARG A 271 -22.05 9.16 -83.73
N ARG A 272 -22.80 8.10 -83.37
CA ARG A 272 -23.50 7.23 -84.34
C ARG A 272 -24.53 8.01 -85.17
N ARG A 273 -25.36 8.87 -84.55
CA ARG A 273 -26.31 9.74 -85.26
C ARG A 273 -25.60 10.72 -86.23
N ARG A 274 -24.51 11.36 -85.81
CA ARG A 274 -23.69 12.23 -86.69
C ARG A 274 -23.11 11.46 -87.89
N ARG A 275 -22.56 10.26 -87.67
CA ARG A 275 -22.08 9.37 -88.75
C ARG A 275 -23.21 8.99 -89.73
N ARG A 276 -24.40 8.61 -89.23
CA ARG A 276 -25.59 8.33 -90.07
C ARG A 276 -26.03 9.57 -90.88
N ARG A 277 -26.09 10.76 -90.28
CA ARG A 277 -26.40 12.03 -90.97
C ARG A 277 -25.37 12.34 -92.07
N ARG A 278 -24.06 12.20 -91.79
CA ARG A 278 -22.99 12.36 -92.80
C ARG A 278 -23.15 11.37 -93.96
N ARG A 279 -23.43 10.09 -93.69
CA ARG A 279 -23.72 9.06 -94.73
C ARG A 279 -24.96 9.44 -95.56
N ARG A 280 -26.06 9.88 -94.94
CA ARG A 280 -27.27 10.36 -95.65
C ARG A 280 -26.98 11.59 -96.52
N ARG A 281 -26.23 12.58 -96.02
CA ARG A 281 -25.81 13.77 -96.81
C ARG A 281 -24.94 13.37 -98.00
N ARG A 282 -23.97 12.45 -97.84
CA ARG A 282 -23.16 11.90 -98.94
C ARG A 282 -24.04 11.19 -99.98
N ARG A 283 -24.99 10.35 -99.56
CA ARG A 283 -25.97 9.69 -100.46
C ARG A 283 -26.85 10.71 -101.22
N ARG A 284 -27.37 11.75 -100.54
CA ARG A 284 -28.15 12.82 -101.19
C ARG A 284 -27.31 13.60 -102.21
N ARG A 285 -26.05 13.96 -101.88
CA ARG A 285 -25.11 14.60 -102.83
C ARG A 285 -24.85 13.71 -104.05
N ARG A 286 -24.60 12.41 -103.86
CA ARG A 286 -24.46 11.43 -104.96
C ARG A 286 -25.73 11.35 -105.84
N ARG A 287 -26.93 11.29 -105.24
CA ARG A 287 -28.22 11.31 -105.98
C ARG A 287 -28.42 12.61 -106.75
N ARG A 288 -28.13 13.79 -106.17
CA ARG A 288 -28.18 15.10 -106.86
C ARG A 288 -27.20 15.16 -108.04
N ARG A 289 -25.96 14.69 -107.87
CA ARG A 289 -24.97 14.57 -108.96
C ARG A 289 -25.48 13.65 -110.09
N ARG A 290 -26.04 12.48 -109.76
CA ARG A 290 -26.67 11.56 -110.74
C ARG A 290 -27.85 12.23 -111.48
N ARG A 291 -28.75 12.93 -110.78
CA ARG A 291 -29.87 13.68 -111.40
C ARG A 291 -29.38 14.80 -112.31
N ARG A 292 -28.37 15.59 -111.91
CA ARG A 292 -27.73 16.62 -112.76
C ARG A 292 -27.11 16.00 -114.02
N ARG A 293 -26.38 14.88 -113.90
CA ARG A 293 -25.85 14.12 -115.05
C ARG A 293 -26.98 13.63 -115.99
N ARG A 294 -28.08 13.07 -115.46
CA ARG A 294 -29.26 12.66 -116.25
C ARG A 294 -29.93 13.85 -116.96
N ARG A 295 -30.13 14.99 -116.29
CA ARG A 295 -30.67 16.22 -116.90
C ARG A 295 -29.76 16.75 -118.02
N ARG A 296 -28.43 16.78 -117.81
CA ARG A 296 -27.45 17.14 -118.86
C ARG A 296 -27.53 16.19 -120.05
N ARG A 297 -27.61 14.86 -119.83
CA ARG A 297 -27.81 13.86 -120.90
C ARG A 297 -29.13 14.08 -121.65
N ARG A 298 -30.26 14.33 -120.96
CA ARG A 298 -31.56 14.64 -121.58
C ARG A 298 -31.52 15.94 -122.39
N ARG A 299 -30.90 17.02 -121.89
CA ARG A 299 -30.68 18.27 -122.63
C ARG A 299 -29.84 18.04 -123.90
N ARG A 300 -28.73 17.27 -123.80
CA ARG A 300 -27.93 16.87 -124.97
C ARG A 300 -28.75 16.06 -125.99
N ARG A 301 -29.56 15.09 -125.55
CA ARG A 301 -30.48 14.33 -126.42
C ARG A 301 -31.53 15.23 -127.09
N ARG A 302 -32.16 16.17 -126.36
CA ARG A 302 -33.09 17.17 -126.92
C ARG A 302 -32.41 18.08 -127.96
N ARG A 303 -31.20 18.57 -127.69
CA ARG A 303 -30.39 19.34 -128.65
C ARG A 303 -30.08 18.51 -129.90
N ARG A 304 -29.67 17.24 -129.76
CA ARG A 304 -29.47 16.32 -130.89
C ARG A 304 -30.76 16.08 -131.69
N ARG A 305 -31.91 15.88 -131.03
CA ARG A 305 -33.22 15.75 -131.71
C ARG A 305 -33.62 17.04 -132.44
N ARG A 306 -33.42 18.22 -131.85
CA ARG A 306 -33.65 19.52 -132.52
C ARG A 306 -32.73 19.70 -133.74
N ARG A 307 -31.44 19.34 -133.63
CA ARG A 307 -30.51 19.33 -134.78
C ARG A 307 -30.96 18.34 -135.88
N ARG A 308 -31.40 17.13 -135.52
CA ARG A 308 -31.97 16.16 -136.48
C ARG A 308 -33.26 16.67 -137.14
N ARG A 309 -34.18 17.31 -136.38
CA ARG A 309 -35.39 17.95 -136.95
C ARG A 309 -35.04 19.11 -137.88
N ARG A 310 -34.06 19.96 -137.54
CA ARG A 310 -33.55 21.02 -138.43
C ARG A 310 -32.92 20.42 -139.70
N ARG A 311 -32.13 19.36 -139.60
CA ARG A 311 -31.60 18.61 -140.77
C ARG A 311 -32.72 18.00 -141.62
N ARG A 312 -33.76 17.42 -141.02
CA ARG A 312 -34.95 16.90 -141.76
C ARG A 312 -35.74 18.02 -142.42
N ARG A 313 -35.93 19.19 -141.78
CA ARG A 313 -36.55 20.37 -142.41
C ARG A 313 -35.71 20.92 -143.56
N ARG A 314 -34.37 20.98 -143.42
CA ARG A 314 -33.46 21.30 -144.53
C ARG A 314 -33.57 20.28 -145.67
N ARG A 315 -33.59 18.98 -145.38
CA ARG A 315 -33.81 17.91 -146.38
C ARG A 315 -35.18 17.98 -147.06
N ARG A 316 -36.24 18.37 -146.34
CA ARG A 316 -37.58 18.61 -146.93
C ARG A 316 -37.60 19.87 -147.80
N ARG A 317 -36.93 20.96 -147.40
CA ARG A 317 -36.74 22.15 -148.24
C ARG A 317 -35.92 21.85 -149.50
N SER A 318 -34.87 21.04 -149.41
CA SER A 318 -34.10 20.63 -150.59
C SER A 318 -34.82 19.60 -151.48
N ARG A 319 -35.71 18.75 -150.92
CA ARG A 319 -36.63 17.92 -151.71
C ARG A 319 -37.75 18.72 -152.38
N ARG A 320 -38.27 19.80 -151.74
CA ARG A 320 -39.18 20.75 -152.40
C ARG A 320 -38.47 21.57 -153.49
N ARG A 321 -37.22 22.00 -153.28
CA ARG A 321 -36.41 22.63 -154.35
C ARG A 321 -36.10 21.68 -155.51
N ARG A 322 -35.84 20.38 -155.25
CA ARG A 322 -35.65 19.38 -156.33
C ARG A 322 -36.95 18.99 -157.06
N LYS A 323 -38.12 19.09 -156.43
CA LYS A 323 -39.42 18.83 -157.11
C LYS A 323 -39.90 20.01 -157.95
N ILE A 324 -39.40 21.23 -157.73
CA ILE A 324 -39.70 22.40 -158.57
C ILE A 324 -38.77 22.47 -159.78
N LEU A 325 -37.58 21.86 -159.73
CA LEU A 325 -36.61 21.89 -160.84
C LEU A 325 -36.77 20.76 -161.89
N ASN A 326 -37.65 19.77 -161.68
CA ASN A 326 -37.73 18.56 -162.54
C ASN A 326 -39.11 18.35 -163.21
N CYS A 327 -39.87 19.41 -163.44
CA CYS A 327 -41.09 19.37 -164.29
C CYS A 327 -41.04 20.37 -165.45
N PHE A 328 -39.86 20.87 -165.83
CA PHE A 328 -39.67 21.58 -167.11
C PHE A 328 -38.63 20.82 -167.95
N GLY A 329 -39.13 20.14 -168.98
CA GLY A 329 -38.40 19.59 -170.13
C GLY A 329 -37.90 18.15 -169.97
N LYS A 330 -38.32 17.13 -170.73
CA LYS A 330 -38.95 17.13 -172.07
C LYS A 330 -39.68 15.80 -172.34
N ARG A 331 -40.90 15.85 -172.89
CA ARG A 331 -41.34 15.15 -174.14
C ARG A 331 -42.78 15.53 -174.53
N PHE A 332 -42.84 16.43 -175.52
CA PHE A 332 -43.85 16.85 -176.51
C PHE A 332 -43.07 17.87 -177.38
N THR A 333 -42.96 17.88 -178.72
CA THR A 333 -43.43 17.08 -179.88
C THR A 333 -43.62 15.58 -179.61
N LEU A 334 -44.69 14.90 -180.01
CA LEU A 334 -45.75 15.12 -181.03
C LEU A 334 -47.11 15.33 -180.38
#